data_AF-A0A2E9KVR6-F1
#
_entry.id   AF-A0A2E9KVR6-F1
#
_cell.length_a   1.000
_cell.length_b   1.000
_cell.length_c   1.000
_cell.angle_alpha   90.00
_cell.angle_beta   90.00
_cell.angle_gamma   90.00
#
_symmetry.space_group_name_H-M   'P 1'
#
loop_
_entity.id
_entity.type
_entity.pdbx_description
1 polymer ?
#
loop_
_entity_poly.entity_id
_entity_poly.type
_entity_poly.pdbx_seq_one_letter_code
_entity_poly.pdbx_strand_id
1 'polypeptide(L)' 'MIKILGISAFFHDSSAALIIDGEIINAVQEERFTRIKHDPSFPTKSITLLILAKK' A
#
# COMPACT_ATOMS: atom_id res chain seq x y z
N MET A 1 4.66 3.21 -20.08
CA MET A 1 4.25 2.52 -18.84
C MET A 1 4.03 3.57 -17.77
N ILE A 2 2.78 3.85 -17.45
CA ILE A 2 2.38 4.72 -16.34
C ILE A 2 2.27 3.85 -15.08
N LYS A 3 2.88 4.32 -13.98
CA LYS A 3 2.78 3.69 -12.66
C LYS A 3 2.15 4.65 -11.68
N ILE A 4 1.13 4.19 -10.96
CA ILE A 4 0.40 4.97 -9.96
C ILE A 4 0.50 4.24 -8.63
N LEU A 5 0.90 4.96 -7.58
CA LEU A 5 0.86 4.48 -6.21
C LEU A 5 -0.34 5.10 -5.50
N GLY A 6 -1.39 4.32 -5.31
CA GLY A 6 -2.55 4.72 -4.51
C GLY A 6 -2.22 4.62 -3.02
N ILE A 7 -2.62 5.63 -2.24
CA ILE A 7 -2.38 5.70 -0.80
C ILE A 7 -3.70 6.01 -0.09
N SER A 8 -4.00 5.25 0.95
CA SER A 8 -5.04 5.55 1.94
C SER A 8 -4.36 5.67 3.30
N ALA A 9 -4.60 6.77 4.03
CA ALA A 9 -3.99 7.04 5.34
C ALA A 9 -4.82 8.05 6.15
N PHE A 10 -4.54 8.15 7.46
CA PHE A 10 -5.06 9.16 8.40
C PHE A 10 -6.56 9.11 8.73
N PHE A 11 -7.23 7.97 8.55
CA PHE A 11 -8.64 7.83 8.93
C PHE A 11 -9.00 6.45 9.49
N HIS A 12 -8.84 5.40 8.69
CA HIS A 12 -9.09 4.01 9.07
C HIS A 12 -7.82 3.19 8.82
N ASP A 13 -7.96 2.05 8.15
CA ASP A 13 -6.87 1.18 7.75
C ASP A 13 -6.03 1.87 6.68
N SER A 14 -4.81 2.24 7.06
CA SER A 14 -3.84 2.69 6.09
C SER A 14 -3.42 1.55 5.17
N SER A 15 -3.24 1.87 3.89
CA SER A 15 -2.95 0.90 2.84
C SER A 15 -2.33 1.58 1.62
N ALA A 16 -1.70 0.77 0.77
CA ALA A 16 -1.18 1.21 -0.50
C ALA A 16 -1.53 0.23 -1.63
N ALA A 17 -1.62 0.73 -2.86
CA ALA A 17 -1.84 -0.08 -4.05
C ALA A 17 -0.95 0.39 -5.21
N LEU A 18 -0.40 -0.56 -5.98
CA LEU A 18 0.38 -0.29 -7.18
C LEU A 18 -0.45 -0.62 -8.42
N ILE A 19 -0.62 0.37 -9.29
CA ILE A 19 -1.32 0.25 -10.56
C ILE A 19 -0.32 0.50 -11.68
N ILE A 20 -0.31 -0.35 -12.71
CA ILE A 20 0.53 -0.20 -13.90
C ILE A 20 -0.36 -0.28 -15.14
N ASP A 21 -0.33 0.74 -15.98
CA ASP A 21 -1.07 0.81 -17.24
C ASP A 21 -2.59 0.48 -17.09
N GLY A 22 -3.17 0.91 -15.97
CA GLY A 22 -4.59 0.72 -15.65
C GLY A 22 -4.92 -0.57 -14.88
N GLU A 23 -3.94 -1.48 -14.70
CA GLU A 23 -4.14 -2.73 -13.97
C GLU A 23 -3.63 -2.66 -12.53
N ILE A 24 -4.40 -3.20 -11.59
CA ILE A 24 -3.98 -3.35 -10.20
C ILE A 24 -2.98 -4.51 -10.12
N ILE A 25 -1.73 -4.19 -9.79
CA ILE A 25 -0.67 -5.19 -9.67
C ILE A 25 -0.65 -5.81 -8.28
N ASN A 26 -0.72 -4.98 -7.24
CA ASN A 26 -0.71 -5.40 -5.84
C ASN A 26 -1.39 -4.33 -4.97
N ALA A 27 -2.00 -4.75 -3.87
CA ALA A 27 -2.57 -3.87 -2.85
C ALA A 27 -2.41 -4.50 -1.46
N VAL A 28 -1.99 -3.71 -0.47
CA VAL A 28 -1.65 -4.23 0.87
C VAL A 28 -2.05 -3.23 1.96
N GLN A 29 -2.54 -3.76 3.09
CA GLN A 29 -2.87 -2.99 4.30
C GLN A 29 -1.69 -2.94 5.28
N GLU A 30 -1.47 -1.78 5.90
CA GLU A 30 -0.34 -1.54 6.81
C GLU A 30 -0.43 -2.38 8.09
N GLU A 31 -1.66 -2.60 8.59
CA GLU A 31 -1.91 -3.38 9.81
C GLU A 31 -1.35 -4.81 9.76
N ARG A 32 -1.17 -5.38 8.55
CA ARG A 32 -0.55 -6.70 8.38
C ARG A 32 0.91 -6.71 8.83
N PHE A 33 1.58 -5.56 8.75
CA PHE A 33 2.97 -5.39 9.14
C PHE A 33 3.15 -4.72 10.50
N THR A 34 2.29 -3.77 10.87
CA THR A 34 2.39 -3.09 12.18
C THR A 34 1.75 -3.89 13.29
N ARG A 35 0.83 -4.82 12.95
CA ARG A 35 0.05 -5.62 13.89
C ARG A 35 -0.83 -4.77 14.82
N ILE A 36 -1.04 -3.51 14.44
CA ILE A 36 -1.98 -2.58 15.06
C ILE A 36 -3.25 -2.64 14.20
N LYS A 37 -4.35 -3.10 14.80
CA LYS A 37 -5.62 -3.19 14.08
C LYS A 37 -6.09 -1.79 13.69
N HIS A 38 -6.49 -1.63 12.44
CA HIS A 38 -6.92 -0.35 11.86
C HIS A 38 -5.88 0.77 11.99
N ASP A 39 -4.61 0.44 11.78
CA ASP A 39 -3.51 1.42 11.85
C ASP A 39 -3.74 2.60 10.89
N PRO A 40 -3.97 3.84 11.38
CA PRO A 40 -4.24 4.99 10.54
C PRO A 40 -2.97 5.74 10.12
N SER A 41 -1.79 5.25 10.52
CA SER A 41 -0.51 5.87 10.23
C SER A 41 -0.22 5.93 8.74
N PHE A 42 0.83 6.63 8.32
CA PHE A 42 1.24 6.60 6.93
C PHE A 42 1.75 5.20 6.53
N PRO A 43 1.29 4.58 5.42
CA PRO A 43 1.49 3.16 5.11
C PRO A 43 2.88 2.85 4.54
N THR A 44 3.92 3.13 5.34
CA THR A 44 5.32 3.08 4.94
C THR A 44 5.75 1.67 4.57
N LYS A 45 5.33 0.67 5.36
CA LYS A 45 5.72 -0.74 5.12
C LYS A 45 4.99 -1.29 3.90
N SER A 46 3.72 -0.92 3.70
CA SER A 46 2.94 -1.29 2.50
C SER A 46 3.58 -0.73 1.25
N ILE A 47 3.92 0.57 1.22
CA ILE A 47 4.61 1.22 0.10
C ILE A 47 5.94 0.52 -0.19
N THR A 48 6.73 0.27 0.86
CA THR A 48 8.02 -0.40 0.74
C THR A 48 7.89 -1.78 0.10
N LEU A 49 6.92 -2.59 0.56
CA LEU A 49 6.68 -3.91 -0.02
C LEU A 49 6.30 -3.80 -1.50
N LEU A 50 5.40 -2.88 -1.87
CA LEU A 50 4.94 -2.74 -3.26
C LEU A 50 6.04 -2.33 -4.22
N ILE A 51 6.98 -1.48 -3.77
CA ILE A 51 8.09 -1.00 -4.60
C ILE A 51 9.20 -2.05 -4.72
N LEU A 52 9.49 -2.78 -3.63
CA LEU A 52 10.58 -3.75 -3.58
C LEU A 52 10.19 -5.14 -4.07
N ALA A 53 8.89 -5.47 -4.09
CA ALA A 53 8.40 -6.73 -4.63
C ALA A 53 8.79 -6.83 -6.11
N LYS A 54 9.79 -7.67 -6.40
CA LYS A 54 10.10 -8.08 -7.77
C LYS A 54 9.02 -9.07 -8.18
N LYS A 55 8.35 -8.76 -9.29
CA LYS A 55 7.46 -9.70 -9.98
C LYS A 55 8.25 -10.94 -10.42
#